data_AF-A0AAV7MJY6-F1
#
_entry.id   AF-A0AAV7MJY6-F1
#
_cell.length_a   1.000
_cell.length_b   1.000
_cell.length_c   1.000
_cell.angle_alpha   90.00
_cell.angle_beta   90.00
_cell.angle_gamma   90.00
#
_symmetry.space_group_name_H-M   'P 1'
#
loop_
_entity.id
_entity.type
_entity.pdbx_description
1 polymer ?
#
loop_
_entity_poly.entity_id
_entity_poly.type
_entity_poly.pdbx_seq_one_letter_code
_entity_poly.pdbx_strand_id
1 'polypeptide(L)'
;MDKHQSRLTFEAKCAHKLAREMSPGSEQEDLVQEHGSLGTTLLAMQHSLQSIDSKIDMITVCMAQMVTKLDQHGICIAEAEQHISTTMDTLQSTREMCLNMVKEIAIIQAKHEDLEARSCRDNICLFNVPETTNTGKMQTFVEQLLRDVFDVEHFSNMLVVE
;
A
#
# COMPACT_ATOMS: atom_id res chain seq x y z
N MET A 1 19.55 -35.28 117.55
CA MET A 1 19.62 -35.02 116.09
C MET A 1 18.22 -34.67 115.59
N ASP A 2 18.12 -33.85 114.54
CA ASP A 2 16.97 -33.77 113.60
C ASP A 2 15.83 -32.75 113.72
N LYS A 3 15.88 -31.72 114.60
CA LYS A 3 14.88 -30.62 114.51
C LYS A 3 15.42 -29.31 113.92
N HIS A 4 16.69 -28.97 114.16
CA HIS A 4 17.26 -27.73 113.63
C HIS A 4 17.74 -27.86 112.17
N GLN A 5 18.30 -29.01 111.79
CA GLN A 5 18.72 -29.29 110.41
C GLN A 5 17.53 -29.36 109.44
N SER A 6 16.43 -29.99 109.88
CA SER A 6 15.21 -30.17 109.09
C SER A 6 14.52 -28.83 108.74
N ARG A 7 14.57 -27.86 109.65
CA ARG A 7 13.96 -26.54 109.44
C ARG A 7 14.75 -25.69 108.43
N LEU A 8 16.09 -25.72 108.51
CA LEU A 8 16.97 -25.07 107.53
C LEU A 8 16.82 -25.67 106.12
N THR A 9 16.64 -26.99 106.00
CA THR A 9 16.40 -27.63 104.69
C THR A 9 15.01 -27.35 104.11
N PHE A 10 14.01 -27.06 104.95
CA PHE A 10 12.66 -26.71 104.49
C PHE A 10 12.60 -25.27 104.00
N GLU A 11 13.20 -24.32 104.72
CA GLU A 11 13.28 -22.91 104.32
C GLU A 11 14.10 -22.74 103.03
N ALA A 12 15.19 -23.49 102.85
CA ALA A 12 15.97 -23.49 101.61
C ALA A 12 15.20 -24.06 100.41
N LYS A 13 14.39 -25.10 100.59
CA LYS A 13 13.54 -25.68 99.53
C LYS A 13 12.37 -24.76 99.16
N CYS A 14 11.82 -24.03 100.12
CA CYS A 14 10.75 -23.07 99.87
C CYS A 14 11.27 -21.86 99.08
N ALA A 15 12.45 -21.34 99.44
CA ALA A 15 13.11 -20.26 98.71
C ALA A 15 13.47 -20.65 97.26
N HIS A 16 13.94 -21.88 97.04
CA HIS A 16 14.28 -22.36 95.69
C HIS A 16 13.05 -22.64 94.81
N LYS A 17 11.88 -22.91 95.41
CA LYS A 17 10.62 -23.05 94.69
C LYS A 17 10.02 -21.69 94.29
N LEU A 18 10.06 -20.71 95.20
CA LEU A 18 9.63 -19.34 94.93
C LEU A 18 10.52 -18.61 93.90
N ALA A 19 11.84 -18.89 93.87
CA ALA A 19 12.74 -18.34 92.85
C ALA A 19 12.54 -18.95 91.45
N ARG A 20 11.91 -20.14 91.34
CA ARG A 20 11.65 -20.82 90.06
C ARG A 20 10.31 -20.45 89.45
N GLU A 21 9.37 -19.94 90.25
CA GLU A 21 8.05 -19.46 89.81
C GLU A 21 8.03 -17.96 89.43
N MET A 22 9.15 -17.24 89.59
CA MET A 22 9.31 -15.82 89.24
C MET A 22 10.20 -15.56 88.02
N SER A 23 10.48 -16.60 87.22
CA SER A 23 11.10 -16.42 85.89
C SER A 23 9.99 -16.16 84.89
N PRO A 24 9.90 -14.98 84.24
CA PRO A 24 8.97 -14.80 83.13
C PRO A 24 9.42 -15.73 82.00
N GLY A 25 8.64 -16.77 81.79
CA GLY A 25 8.74 -17.65 80.63
C GLY A 25 8.53 -16.83 79.37
N SER A 26 9.49 -16.99 78.46
CA SER A 26 9.42 -16.66 77.05
C SER A 26 8.29 -17.44 76.36
N GLU A 27 7.07 -16.92 76.41
CA GLU A 27 5.90 -17.44 75.67
C GLU A 27 5.17 -16.31 74.93
N GLN A 28 5.92 -15.34 74.40
CA GLN A 28 5.34 -14.20 73.69
C GLN A 28 6.16 -13.79 72.46
N GLU A 29 6.53 -14.76 71.63
CA GLU A 29 7.13 -14.49 70.31
C GLU A 29 6.35 -15.07 69.11
N ASP A 30 5.38 -15.97 69.31
CA ASP A 30 4.71 -16.62 68.16
C ASP A 30 3.47 -15.87 67.61
N LEU A 31 2.97 -14.84 68.29
CA LEU A 31 1.80 -14.06 67.86
C LEU A 31 2.14 -12.74 67.15
N VAL A 32 3.40 -12.29 67.20
CA VAL A 32 3.85 -11.03 66.57
C VAL A 32 4.29 -11.26 65.11
N GLN A 33 4.62 -12.50 64.74
CA GLN A 33 5.17 -12.81 63.41
C GLN A 33 4.07 -12.97 62.33
N GLU A 34 2.87 -13.47 62.67
CA GLU A 34 1.76 -13.59 61.71
C GLU A 34 1.13 -12.24 61.30
N HIS A 35 0.96 -11.30 62.24
CA HIS A 35 0.38 -9.99 61.95
C HIS A 35 1.30 -9.11 61.08
N GLY A 36 2.62 -9.23 61.25
CA GLY A 36 3.60 -8.60 60.37
C GLY A 36 3.56 -9.20 58.95
N SER A 37 3.49 -10.52 58.84
CA SER A 37 3.38 -11.23 57.56
C SER A 37 2.09 -10.87 56.81
N LEU A 38 0.93 -10.92 57.47
CA LEU A 38 -0.36 -10.58 56.87
C LEU A 38 -0.41 -9.13 56.38
N GLY A 39 0.11 -8.18 57.17
CA GLY A 39 0.21 -6.77 56.78
C GLY A 39 1.08 -6.56 55.52
N THR A 40 2.21 -7.27 55.42
CA THR A 40 3.06 -7.18 54.22
C THR A 40 2.39 -7.77 52.97
N THR A 41 1.64 -8.87 53.10
CA THR A 41 0.87 -9.45 51.98
C THR A 41 -0.25 -8.52 51.52
N LEU A 42 -0.96 -7.86 52.44
CA LEU A 42 -2.01 -6.89 52.12
C LEU A 42 -1.47 -5.69 51.33
N LEU A 43 -0.31 -5.16 51.74
CA LEU A 43 0.37 -4.08 51.01
C LEU A 43 0.81 -4.50 49.62
N ALA A 44 1.33 -5.72 49.46
CA ALA A 44 1.71 -6.27 48.16
C ALA A 44 0.49 -6.47 47.24
N MET A 45 -0.64 -6.90 47.80
CA MET A 45 -1.92 -7.02 47.06
C MET A 45 -2.43 -5.64 46.64
N GLN A 46 -2.38 -4.65 47.52
CA GLN A 46 -2.82 -3.29 47.21
C GLN A 46 -1.97 -2.64 46.11
N HIS A 47 -0.65 -2.81 46.17
CA HIS A 47 0.25 -2.37 45.10
C HIS A 47 -0.03 -3.11 43.77
N SER A 48 -0.31 -4.41 43.83
CA SER A 48 -0.66 -5.19 42.64
C SER A 48 -1.97 -4.73 42.01
N LEU A 49 -2.99 -4.40 42.82
CA LEU A 49 -4.26 -3.85 42.34
C LEU A 49 -4.05 -2.49 41.65
N GLN A 50 -3.29 -1.58 42.26
CA GLN A 50 -2.96 -0.29 41.65
C GLN A 50 -2.18 -0.47 40.33
N SER A 51 -1.27 -1.44 40.27
CA SER A 51 -0.56 -1.76 39.03
C SER A 51 -1.48 -2.36 37.96
N ILE A 52 -2.50 -3.11 38.34
CA ILE A 52 -3.48 -3.68 37.40
C ILE A 52 -4.38 -2.57 36.87
N ASP A 53 -4.89 -1.69 37.72
CA ASP A 53 -5.73 -0.56 37.32
C ASP A 53 -5.01 0.33 36.30
N SER A 54 -3.75 0.69 36.56
CA SER A 54 -2.98 1.49 35.58
C SER A 54 -2.78 0.78 34.23
N LYS A 55 -2.61 -0.55 34.23
CA LYS A 55 -2.53 -1.32 32.98
C LYS A 55 -3.87 -1.39 32.26
N ILE A 56 -4.99 -1.49 32.98
CA ILE A 56 -6.33 -1.46 32.40
C ILE A 56 -6.59 -0.09 31.75
N ASP A 57 -6.20 1.00 32.40
CA ASP A 57 -6.30 2.35 31.83
C ASP A 57 -5.47 2.49 30.55
N MET A 58 -4.23 2.00 30.57
CA MET A 58 -3.37 1.98 29.38
C MET A 58 -3.98 1.16 28.24
N ILE A 59 -4.52 -0.03 28.53
CA ILE A 59 -5.19 -0.86 27.53
C ILE A 59 -6.41 -0.13 26.96
N THR A 60 -7.20 0.51 27.80
CA THR A 60 -8.39 1.27 27.39
C THR A 60 -8.03 2.39 26.43
N VAL A 61 -6.99 3.17 26.76
CA VAL A 61 -6.49 4.24 25.88
C VAL A 61 -5.96 3.66 24.56
N CYS A 62 -5.20 2.56 24.62
CA CYS A 62 -4.66 1.90 23.44
C CYS A 62 -5.78 1.37 22.52
N MET A 63 -6.81 0.76 23.09
CA MET A 63 -7.98 0.29 22.34
C MET A 63 -8.74 1.43 21.67
N ALA A 64 -8.96 2.55 22.38
CA ALA A 64 -9.59 3.73 21.79
C ALA A 64 -8.79 4.25 20.59
N GLN A 65 -7.45 4.34 20.71
CA GLN A 65 -6.58 4.73 19.61
C GLN A 65 -6.62 3.75 18.44
N MET A 66 -6.69 2.44 18.70
CA MET A 66 -6.82 1.43 17.64
C MET A 66 -8.13 1.56 16.89
N VAL A 67 -9.26 1.77 17.60
CA VAL A 67 -10.56 2.00 16.95
C VAL A 67 -10.49 3.21 16.03
N THR A 68 -9.96 4.35 16.51
CA THR A 68 -9.81 5.54 15.66
C THR A 68 -8.95 5.30 14.42
N LYS A 69 -7.83 4.56 14.57
CA LYS A 69 -6.97 4.23 13.42
C LYS A 69 -7.66 3.29 12.42
N LEU A 70 -8.43 2.32 12.92
CA LEU A 70 -9.20 1.42 12.06
C LEU A 70 -10.27 2.18 11.28
N ASP A 71 -10.98 3.12 11.91
CA ASP A 71 -11.95 3.98 11.23
C ASP A 71 -11.27 4.82 10.14
N GLN A 72 -10.12 5.43 10.43
CA GLN A 72 -9.34 6.18 9.45
C GLN A 72 -8.89 5.30 8.27
N HIS A 73 -8.41 4.10 8.55
CA HIS A 73 -8.05 3.15 7.49
C HIS A 73 -9.27 2.75 6.65
N GLY A 74 -10.44 2.55 7.28
CA GLY A 74 -11.68 2.24 6.57
C GLY A 74 -12.07 3.35 5.59
N ILE A 75 -11.96 4.61 6.02
CA ILE A 75 -12.22 5.78 5.14
C ILE A 75 -11.22 5.82 3.98
N CYS A 76 -9.91 5.71 4.26
CA CYS A 76 -8.89 5.74 3.21
C CYS A 76 -9.05 4.61 2.19
N ILE A 77 -9.44 3.41 2.64
CA ILE A 77 -9.70 2.27 1.74
C ILE A 77 -10.91 2.58 0.86
N ALA A 78 -12.01 3.07 1.43
CA ALA A 78 -13.20 3.42 0.65
C ALA A 78 -12.92 4.50 -0.41
N GLU A 79 -12.13 5.53 -0.06
CA GLU A 79 -11.70 6.56 -1.01
C GLU A 79 -10.81 5.98 -2.12
N ALA A 80 -9.88 5.10 -1.76
CA ALA A 80 -9.00 4.44 -2.73
C ALA A 80 -9.80 3.54 -3.69
N GLU A 81 -10.76 2.76 -3.18
CA GLU A 81 -11.64 1.92 -3.98
C GLU A 81 -12.48 2.75 -4.96
N GLN A 82 -13.04 3.87 -4.49
CA GLN A 82 -13.79 4.78 -5.35
C GLN A 82 -12.90 5.39 -6.44
N HIS A 83 -11.69 5.82 -6.10
CA HIS A 83 -10.75 6.38 -7.07
C HIS A 83 -10.32 5.34 -8.11
N ILE A 84 -10.08 4.10 -7.69
CA ILE A 84 -9.77 2.98 -8.59
C ILE A 84 -10.94 2.72 -9.54
N SER A 85 -12.18 2.66 -9.03
CA SER A 85 -13.37 2.44 -9.87
C SER A 85 -13.49 3.50 -10.96
N THR A 86 -13.44 4.79 -10.59
CA THR A 86 -13.53 5.90 -11.55
C THR A 86 -12.40 5.87 -12.58
N THR A 87 -11.19 5.49 -12.14
CA THR A 87 -10.02 5.37 -13.03
C THR A 87 -10.20 4.22 -14.01
N MET A 88 -10.73 3.07 -13.57
CA MET A 88 -11.02 1.92 -14.42
C MET A 88 -12.07 2.27 -15.50
N ASP A 89 -13.15 2.96 -15.13
CA ASP A 89 -14.17 3.40 -16.09
C ASP A 89 -13.60 4.36 -17.14
N THR A 90 -12.77 5.30 -16.70
CA THR A 90 -12.09 6.26 -17.60
C THR A 90 -11.13 5.55 -18.54
N LEU A 91 -10.38 4.58 -18.05
CA LEU A 91 -9.45 3.78 -18.85
C LEU A 91 -10.20 2.97 -19.91
N GLN A 92 -11.33 2.36 -19.55
CA GLN A 92 -12.17 1.60 -20.47
C GLN A 92 -12.72 2.50 -21.58
N SER A 93 -13.29 3.66 -21.21
CA SER A 93 -13.80 4.65 -22.18
C SER A 93 -12.70 5.13 -23.13
N THR A 94 -11.51 5.44 -22.60
CA THR A 94 -10.36 5.87 -23.40
C THR A 94 -9.93 4.78 -24.38
N ARG A 95 -9.89 3.52 -23.92
CA ARG A 95 -9.55 2.36 -24.76
C ARG A 95 -10.53 2.21 -25.92
N GLU A 96 -11.83 2.33 -25.67
CA GLU A 96 -12.87 2.26 -26.70
C GLU A 96 -12.73 3.40 -27.71
N MET A 97 -12.47 4.61 -27.25
CA MET A 97 -12.20 5.76 -28.13
C MET A 97 -10.99 5.51 -29.02
N CYS A 98 -9.87 5.02 -28.46
CA CYS A 98 -8.68 4.69 -29.25
C CYS A 98 -8.96 3.62 -30.31
N LEU A 99 -9.72 2.57 -29.97
CA LEU A 99 -10.09 1.53 -30.93
C LEU A 99 -10.94 2.09 -32.07
N ASN A 100 -11.87 3.01 -31.78
CA ASN A 100 -12.67 3.67 -32.80
C ASN A 100 -11.80 4.56 -33.70
N MET A 101 -10.89 5.34 -33.12
CA MET A 101 -9.96 6.16 -33.89
C MET A 101 -9.08 5.33 -34.84
N VAL A 102 -8.57 4.19 -34.37
CA VAL A 102 -7.77 3.28 -35.22
C VAL A 102 -8.58 2.78 -36.42
N LYS A 103 -9.87 2.44 -36.22
CA LYS A 103 -10.76 2.02 -37.31
C LYS A 103 -10.99 3.16 -38.30
N GLU A 104 -11.28 4.36 -37.82
CA GLU A 104 -11.50 5.54 -38.68
C GLU A 104 -10.25 5.89 -39.49
N ILE A 105 -9.06 5.83 -38.87
CA ILE A 105 -7.79 6.02 -39.57
C ILE A 105 -7.63 5.01 -40.70
N ALA A 106 -7.89 3.72 -40.45
CA ALA A 106 -7.79 2.70 -41.49
C ALA A 106 -8.77 2.94 -42.65
N ILE A 107 -10.00 3.38 -42.34
CA ILE A 107 -11.00 3.73 -43.37
C ILE A 107 -10.53 4.93 -44.19
N ILE A 108 -10.00 5.97 -43.54
CA ILE A 108 -9.52 7.18 -44.22
C ILE A 108 -8.30 6.85 -45.09
N GLN A 109 -7.37 6.03 -44.61
CA GLN A 109 -6.21 5.59 -45.38
C GLN A 109 -6.64 4.83 -46.63
N ALA A 110 -7.54 3.86 -46.51
CA ALA A 110 -8.04 3.10 -47.66
C ALA A 110 -8.75 4.01 -48.69
N LYS A 111 -9.52 5.00 -48.22
CA LYS A 111 -10.15 5.99 -49.11
C LYS A 111 -9.12 6.89 -49.78
N HIS A 112 -8.09 7.28 -49.05
CA HIS A 112 -7.03 8.13 -49.60
C HIS A 112 -6.27 7.41 -50.70
N GLU A 113 -5.89 6.15 -50.48
CA GLU A 113 -5.24 5.29 -51.48
C GLU A 113 -6.12 5.11 -52.73
N ASP A 114 -7.43 4.87 -52.57
CA ASP A 114 -8.36 4.78 -53.71
C ASP A 114 -8.42 6.10 -54.50
N LEU A 115 -8.54 7.23 -53.79
CA LEU A 115 -8.61 8.54 -54.43
C LEU A 115 -7.32 8.89 -55.17
N GLU A 116 -6.17 8.58 -54.58
CA GLU A 116 -4.86 8.79 -55.21
C GLU A 116 -4.72 7.91 -56.45
N ALA A 117 -5.02 6.61 -56.34
CA ALA A 117 -4.99 5.68 -57.47
C ALA A 117 -5.90 6.14 -58.61
N ARG A 118 -7.09 6.68 -58.30
CA ARG A 118 -8.03 7.21 -59.29
C ARG A 118 -7.55 8.52 -59.90
N SER A 119 -6.98 9.41 -59.09
CA SER A 119 -6.44 10.69 -59.56
C SER A 119 -5.25 10.51 -60.48
N CYS A 120 -4.43 9.49 -60.25
CA CYS A 120 -3.24 9.21 -61.05
C CYS A 120 -3.47 8.12 -62.10
N ARG A 121 -4.69 7.58 -62.24
CA ARG A 121 -4.99 6.44 -63.11
C ARG A 121 -4.61 6.68 -64.56
N ASP A 122 -4.88 7.89 -65.04
CA ASP A 122 -4.70 8.27 -66.44
C ASP A 122 -3.36 9.00 -66.66
N ASN A 123 -2.53 9.11 -65.61
CA ASN A 123 -1.19 9.71 -65.69
C ASN A 123 -0.18 8.72 -66.27
N ILE A 124 0.67 9.21 -67.18
CA ILE A 124 1.77 8.43 -67.74
C ILE A 124 3.09 8.94 -67.15
N CYS A 125 3.83 8.07 -66.47
CA CYS A 125 5.17 8.39 -65.97
C CYS A 125 6.25 8.00 -67.00
N LEU A 126 7.04 8.98 -67.45
CA LEU A 126 8.20 8.76 -68.31
C LEU A 126 9.46 8.64 -67.46
N PHE A 127 10.11 7.47 -67.48
CA PHE A 127 11.36 7.22 -66.75
C PHE A 127 12.57 7.27 -67.69
N ASN A 128 13.76 7.55 -67.14
CA ASN A 128 15.03 7.58 -67.87
C ASN A 128 15.09 8.57 -69.06
N VAL A 129 14.31 9.66 -68.99
CA VAL A 129 14.43 10.76 -69.95
C VAL A 129 15.61 11.64 -69.53
N PRO A 130 16.66 11.80 -70.36
CA PRO A 130 17.76 12.70 -70.02
C PRO A 130 17.25 14.14 -69.88
N GLU A 131 17.67 14.85 -68.84
CA GLU A 131 17.21 16.23 -68.60
C GLU A 131 17.57 17.17 -69.76
N THR A 132 18.68 16.91 -70.46
CA THR A 132 19.15 17.70 -71.60
C THR A 132 18.28 17.57 -72.85
N THR A 133 17.46 16.52 -72.95
CA THR A 133 16.57 16.28 -74.11
C THR A 133 15.38 17.22 -74.13
N ASN A 134 15.02 17.82 -73.00
CA ASN A 134 13.88 18.72 -72.88
C ASN A 134 14.34 20.19 -72.86
N THR A 135 14.92 20.66 -73.96
CA THR A 135 15.34 22.07 -74.11
C THR A 135 14.18 22.98 -74.54
N GLY A 136 12.95 22.44 -74.62
CA GLY A 136 11.73 23.12 -75.08
C GLY A 136 10.50 22.83 -74.21
N LYS A 137 9.30 22.94 -74.80
CA LYS A 137 8.04 22.64 -74.10
C LYS A 137 7.87 21.11 -73.98
N MET A 138 7.47 20.61 -72.82
CA MET A 138 7.21 19.17 -72.59
C MET A 138 6.26 18.57 -73.65
N GLN A 139 5.26 19.33 -74.07
CA GLN A 139 4.31 18.97 -75.12
C GLN A 139 5.00 18.61 -76.45
N THR A 140 6.00 19.39 -76.88
CA THR A 140 6.77 19.10 -78.10
C THR A 140 7.65 17.85 -77.97
N PHE A 141 8.21 17.62 -76.79
CA PHE A 141 8.99 16.42 -76.51
C PHE A 141 8.11 15.16 -76.54
N VAL A 142 6.96 15.19 -75.87
CA VAL A 142 6.02 14.06 -75.83
C VAL A 142 5.44 13.78 -77.21
N GLU A 143 5.09 14.81 -77.98
CA GLU A 143 4.64 14.63 -79.37
C GLU A 143 5.70 13.93 -80.24
N GLN A 144 6.96 14.35 -80.16
CA GLN A 144 8.04 13.72 -80.92
C GLN A 144 8.26 12.27 -80.47
N LEU A 145 8.30 12.03 -79.16
CA LEU A 145 8.46 10.69 -78.59
C LEU A 145 7.34 9.74 -79.05
N LEU A 146 6.08 10.21 -79.05
CA LEU A 146 4.95 9.40 -79.50
C LEU A 146 5.03 9.11 -81.00
N ARG A 147 5.46 10.06 -81.84
CA ARG A 147 5.66 9.82 -83.28
C ARG A 147 6.73 8.77 -83.52
N ASP A 148 7.86 8.88 -82.82
CA ASP A 148 9.00 7.97 -82.97
C ASP A 148 8.66 6.55 -82.50
N VAL A 149 7.87 6.41 -81.43
CA VAL A 149 7.49 5.09 -80.87
C VAL A 149 6.39 4.39 -81.67
N PHE A 150 5.39 5.14 -82.15
CA PHE A 150 4.23 4.56 -82.85
C PHE A 150 4.30 4.61 -84.37
N ASP A 151 5.38 5.17 -84.94
CA ASP A 151 5.61 5.31 -86.39
C ASP A 151 4.45 6.04 -87.10
N VAL A 152 4.01 7.16 -86.50
CA VAL A 152 2.89 7.97 -87.01
C VAL A 152 3.41 9.35 -87.38
N GLU A 153 3.16 9.79 -88.62
CA GLU A 153 3.65 11.09 -89.08
C GLU A 153 2.96 12.27 -88.38
N HIS A 154 1.64 12.18 -88.13
CA HIS A 154 0.83 13.27 -87.58
C HIS A 154 -0.33 12.74 -86.73
N PHE A 155 -0.56 13.36 -85.55
CA PHE A 155 -1.75 13.14 -84.75
C PHE A 155 -2.88 14.06 -85.22
N SER A 156 -4.10 13.54 -85.37
CA SER A 156 -5.25 14.32 -85.84
C SER A 156 -5.73 15.38 -84.84
N ASN A 157 -5.35 15.24 -83.57
CA ASN A 157 -5.70 16.15 -82.48
C ASN A 157 -4.44 16.76 -81.90
N MET A 158 -4.53 18.03 -81.50
CA MET A 158 -3.45 18.70 -80.77
C MET A 158 -3.28 18.03 -79.41
N LEU A 159 -2.05 17.65 -79.06
CA LEU A 159 -1.76 17.07 -77.75
C LEU A 159 -2.01 18.15 -76.69
N VAL A 160 -2.65 17.81 -75.57
CA VAL A 160 -2.80 18.72 -74.42
C VAL A 160 -2.05 18.08 -73.27
N VAL A 161 -1.08 18.81 -72.71
CA VAL A 161 -0.38 18.42 -71.49
C VAL A 161 -0.93 19.30 -70.37
N GLU A 162 -1.65 18.68 -69.44
CA GLU A 162 -2.19 19.33 -68.23
C GLU A 162 -1.14 19.36 -67.10
#